data_AF-A0A4R8XEW2-F1
#
_entry.id   AF-A0A4R8XEW2-F1
#
_cell.length_a   1.000
_cell.length_b   1.000
_cell.length_c   1.000
_cell.angle_alpha   90.00
_cell.angle_beta   90.00
_cell.angle_gamma   90.00
#
_symmetry.space_group_name_H-M   'P 1'
#
loop_
_entity.id
_entity.type
_entity.pdbx_description
1 polymer ?
#
loop_
_entity_poly.entity_id
_entity_poly.type
_entity_poly.pdbx_seq_one_letter_code
_entity_poly.pdbx_strand_id
1 'polypeptide(L)'
;MSQPVILCTIEPAATGDANAPLIVLGPSLGTTADLWAGVVPTLAVTHRVLSFNLPGHGFSPRATAAFTIEEIADAVVGLVDSLGVDSFHYAGISLGGAVGLALAVNHPSRLTSLAVFCSGATIGTAEAWTDRAAGVRASGTPSLIIGSASRWFAPDFLGRDPKAGSNALDALLDIDDESYALACEALAVFDQTDALSAIRTPVLCVSGELDTVTPTVQLQELAARIPGARAVEIAGVAHLPALEQPIEVGALLGEWLVGASAAAARPAEPLSADRTAASAYADGMLVRRAVLGDQHVDAATAAITPETAVFQDFITRYAWGEVWTRPGLDRRTRSFLTIAALVTGGHEGELAMHVRAALTNGLSRAEVSEAILHTAIYAGVPAANAAFTVARETFAGLDAAATEPDTDATTPDDTAIRPS
;
A
#
# COMPACT_ATOMS: atom_id res chain seq x y z
N MET A 1 30.28 -10.90 0.71
CA MET A 1 30.02 -11.67 -0.53
C MET A 1 29.32 -10.73 -1.50
N SER A 2 29.42 -10.94 -2.82
CA SER A 2 28.70 -10.11 -3.78
C SER A 2 27.21 -10.45 -3.70
N GLN A 3 26.35 -9.47 -3.42
CA GLN A 3 24.90 -9.66 -3.43
C GLN A 3 24.42 -10.24 -4.77
N PRO A 4 23.36 -11.07 -4.77
CA PRO A 4 22.75 -11.56 -6.00
C PRO A 4 22.22 -10.38 -6.82
N VAL A 5 22.45 -10.43 -8.14
CA VAL A 5 21.95 -9.38 -9.03
C VAL A 5 20.54 -9.73 -9.47
N ILE A 6 19.58 -8.88 -9.10
CA ILE A 6 18.21 -8.91 -9.60
C ILE A 6 17.93 -7.64 -10.39
N LEU A 7 17.13 -7.77 -11.44
CA LEU A 7 16.62 -6.63 -12.21
C LEU A 7 15.11 -6.51 -11.97
N CYS A 8 14.53 -5.38 -12.39
CA CYS A 8 13.10 -5.14 -12.27
C CYS A 8 12.52 -4.39 -13.48
N THR A 9 11.21 -4.50 -13.63
CA THR A 9 10.38 -3.57 -14.40
C THR A 9 9.64 -2.64 -13.45
N ILE A 10 9.27 -1.45 -13.94
CA ILE A 10 8.50 -0.48 -13.18
C ILE A 10 7.34 0.00 -14.04
N GLU A 11 6.12 -0.22 -13.55
CA GLU A 11 4.91 0.39 -14.09
C GLU A 11 4.65 1.70 -13.33
N PRO A 12 4.55 2.86 -14.02
CA PRO A 12 4.21 4.12 -13.38
C PRO A 12 2.77 4.10 -12.86
N ALA A 13 2.48 4.92 -11.85
CA ALA A 13 1.10 5.13 -11.44
C ALA A 13 0.30 5.80 -12.57
N ALA A 14 -0.98 5.46 -12.73
CA ALA A 14 -1.87 5.99 -13.76
C ALA A 14 -2.07 7.52 -13.63
N THR A 15 -1.88 8.07 -12.43
CA THR A 15 -1.88 9.51 -12.18
C THR A 15 -0.67 10.23 -12.80
N GLY A 16 0.38 9.49 -13.18
CA GLY A 16 1.67 10.04 -13.59
C GLY A 16 2.49 10.64 -12.45
N ASP A 17 2.03 10.53 -11.20
CA ASP A 17 2.74 11.07 -10.04
C ASP A 17 3.99 10.24 -9.76
N ALA A 18 5.16 10.85 -9.99
CA ALA A 18 6.46 10.25 -9.71
C ALA A 18 6.67 9.94 -8.22
N ASN A 19 5.90 10.56 -7.32
CA ASN A 19 5.96 10.34 -5.88
C ASN A 19 4.85 9.42 -5.35
N ALA A 20 4.02 8.83 -6.24
CA ALA A 20 3.01 7.87 -5.84
C ALA A 20 3.64 6.73 -5.01
N PRO A 21 2.95 6.17 -4.01
CA PRO A 21 3.48 5.10 -3.18
C PRO A 21 3.95 3.90 -4.02
N LEU A 22 5.04 3.27 -3.60
CA LEU A 22 5.62 2.12 -4.30
C LEU A 22 5.11 0.81 -3.70
N ILE A 23 4.69 -0.12 -4.56
CA ILE A 23 4.57 -1.54 -4.21
C ILE A 23 5.59 -2.36 -5.00
N VAL A 24 6.30 -3.23 -4.29
CA VAL A 24 7.23 -4.22 -4.86
C VAL A 24 6.58 -5.59 -4.88
N LEU A 25 6.67 -6.29 -6.02
CA LEU A 25 6.09 -7.60 -6.27
C LEU A 25 7.18 -8.67 -6.45
N GLY A 26 7.18 -9.67 -5.57
CA GLY A 26 8.11 -10.80 -5.58
C GLY A 26 7.51 -12.07 -6.23
N PRO A 27 8.21 -12.71 -7.17
CA PRO A 27 7.71 -13.90 -7.87
C PRO A 27 7.89 -15.19 -7.04
N SER A 28 7.23 -16.26 -7.49
CA SER A 28 7.46 -17.62 -6.97
C SER A 28 8.70 -18.27 -7.62
N LEU A 29 9.31 -19.25 -6.96
CA LEU A 29 10.41 -20.02 -7.54
C LEU A 29 9.96 -20.73 -8.82
N GLY A 30 10.73 -20.58 -9.91
CA GLY A 30 10.36 -21.15 -11.20
C GLY A 30 9.43 -20.27 -12.03
N THR A 31 9.11 -19.05 -11.57
CA THR A 31 8.25 -18.11 -12.29
C THR A 31 8.97 -16.79 -12.56
N THR A 32 8.36 -15.92 -13.36
CA THR A 32 8.88 -14.58 -13.65
C THR A 32 7.97 -13.50 -13.06
N ALA A 33 8.38 -12.24 -13.18
CA ALA A 33 7.57 -11.06 -12.90
C ALA A 33 6.20 -11.07 -13.60
N ASP A 34 6.05 -11.80 -14.72
CA ASP A 34 4.79 -11.94 -15.46
C ASP A 34 3.70 -12.66 -14.65
N LEU A 35 4.08 -13.37 -13.57
CA LEU A 35 3.15 -13.94 -12.59
C LEU A 35 2.15 -12.90 -12.08
N TRP A 36 2.57 -11.63 -12.01
CA TRP A 36 1.75 -10.52 -11.52
C TRP A 36 1.08 -9.70 -12.63
N ALA A 37 1.25 -10.04 -13.91
CA ALA A 37 0.82 -9.20 -15.03
C ALA A 37 -0.69 -8.87 -15.01
N GLY A 38 -1.53 -9.80 -14.56
CA GLY A 38 -2.97 -9.57 -14.41
C GLY A 38 -3.36 -8.67 -13.23
N VAL A 39 -2.48 -8.54 -12.22
CA VAL A 39 -2.70 -7.76 -11.00
C VAL A 39 -2.19 -6.32 -11.15
N VAL A 40 -1.08 -6.14 -11.89
CA VAL A 40 -0.41 -4.84 -12.09
C VAL A 40 -1.37 -3.71 -12.49
N PRO A 41 -2.29 -3.86 -13.47
CA PRO A 41 -3.17 -2.77 -13.88
C PRO A 41 -4.05 -2.22 -12.74
N THR A 42 -4.51 -3.09 -11.84
CA THR A 42 -5.33 -2.69 -10.69
C THR A 42 -4.54 -1.88 -9.68
N LEU A 43 -3.30 -2.27 -9.41
CA LEU A 43 -2.42 -1.58 -8.46
C LEU A 43 -1.88 -0.26 -9.02
N ALA A 44 -1.55 -0.27 -10.32
CA ALA A 44 -1.02 0.88 -11.05
C ALA A 44 -2.00 2.07 -11.07
N VAL A 45 -3.29 1.87 -10.78
CA VAL A 45 -4.26 2.97 -10.64
C VAL A 45 -3.78 4.01 -9.61
N THR A 46 -3.13 3.57 -8.52
CA THR A 46 -2.76 4.44 -7.39
C THR A 46 -1.29 4.34 -6.97
N HIS A 47 -0.59 3.27 -7.34
CA HIS A 47 0.78 2.99 -6.91
C HIS A 47 1.72 2.88 -8.11
N ARG A 48 2.99 3.20 -7.89
CA ARG A 48 4.06 2.68 -8.77
C ARG A 48 4.25 1.21 -8.45
N VAL A 49 4.41 0.37 -9.47
CA VAL A 49 4.54 -1.08 -9.28
C VAL A 49 5.90 -1.53 -9.79
N LEU A 50 6.75 -2.01 -8.89
CA LEU A 50 8.04 -2.61 -9.22
C LEU A 50 7.90 -4.13 -9.15
N SER A 51 8.21 -4.82 -10.25
CA SER A 51 8.24 -6.28 -10.30
C SER A 51 9.64 -6.75 -10.64
N PHE A 52 10.22 -7.63 -9.83
CA PHE A 52 11.58 -8.13 -10.06
C PHE A 52 11.58 -9.61 -10.40
N ASN A 53 12.67 -10.06 -11.01
CA ASN A 53 12.94 -11.48 -11.22
C ASN A 53 14.05 -11.97 -10.29
N LEU A 54 13.93 -13.20 -9.82
CA LEU A 54 14.99 -13.88 -9.07
C LEU A 54 16.25 -14.06 -9.93
N PRO A 55 17.44 -14.30 -9.33
CA PRO A 55 18.64 -14.62 -10.09
C PRO A 55 18.39 -15.78 -11.08
N GLY A 56 18.83 -15.61 -12.33
CA GLY A 56 18.63 -16.55 -13.43
C GLY A 56 17.19 -16.79 -13.87
N HIS A 57 16.23 -16.00 -13.38
CA HIS A 57 14.84 -16.05 -13.82
C HIS A 57 14.55 -14.88 -14.77
N GLY A 58 13.82 -15.16 -15.85
CA GLY A 58 13.39 -14.13 -16.81
C GLY A 58 14.53 -13.24 -17.28
N PHE A 59 14.40 -11.94 -17.03
CA PHE A 59 15.40 -10.95 -17.44
C PHE A 59 16.56 -10.75 -16.44
N SER A 60 16.50 -11.33 -15.23
CA SER A 60 17.60 -11.21 -14.25
C SER A 60 18.77 -12.11 -14.66
N PRO A 61 20.03 -11.64 -14.52
CA PRO A 61 21.19 -12.44 -14.88
C PRO A 61 21.31 -13.69 -14.01
N ARG A 62 21.93 -14.75 -14.56
CA ARG A 62 22.24 -15.97 -13.78
C ARG A 62 23.06 -15.66 -12.54
N ALA A 63 22.80 -16.39 -11.47
CA ALA A 63 23.64 -16.36 -10.28
C ALA A 63 25.04 -16.89 -10.62
N THR A 64 26.06 -16.30 -9.99
CA THR A 64 27.46 -16.74 -10.14
C THR A 64 28.03 -17.34 -8.86
N ALA A 65 27.27 -17.28 -7.77
CA ALA A 65 27.59 -17.83 -6.46
C ALA A 65 26.28 -18.15 -5.71
N ALA A 66 26.38 -18.97 -4.66
CA ALA A 66 25.28 -19.21 -3.73
C ALA A 66 24.85 -17.91 -3.05
N PHE A 67 23.56 -17.85 -2.71
CA PHE A 67 22.94 -16.72 -2.03
C PHE A 67 21.91 -17.20 -1.00
N THR A 68 21.55 -16.34 -0.07
CA THR A 68 20.41 -16.58 0.85
C THR A 68 19.17 -15.78 0.46
N ILE A 69 18.03 -16.11 1.07
CA ILE A 69 16.78 -15.33 0.90
C ILE A 69 16.96 -13.91 1.44
N GLU A 70 17.72 -13.74 2.53
CA GLU A 70 18.08 -12.44 3.10
C GLU A 70 18.91 -11.60 2.12
N GLU A 71 19.84 -12.21 1.39
CA GLU A 71 20.61 -11.47 0.38
C GLU A 71 19.76 -11.04 -0.82
N ILE A 72 18.69 -11.78 -1.16
CA ILE A 72 17.69 -11.32 -2.14
C ILE A 72 16.90 -10.13 -1.55
N ALA A 73 16.51 -10.19 -0.28
CA ALA A 73 15.85 -9.07 0.40
C ALA A 73 16.72 -7.81 0.39
N ASP A 74 18.02 -7.93 0.67
CA ASP A 74 18.96 -6.81 0.55
C ASP A 74 19.04 -6.27 -0.88
N ALA A 75 19.02 -7.14 -1.89
CA ALA A 75 19.03 -6.72 -3.29
C ALA A 75 17.73 -5.98 -3.69
N VAL A 76 16.58 -6.38 -3.13
CA VAL A 76 15.31 -5.64 -3.30
C VAL A 76 15.42 -4.24 -2.70
N VAL A 77 16.00 -4.12 -1.51
CA VAL A 77 16.28 -2.80 -0.90
C VAL A 77 17.18 -1.96 -1.80
N GLY A 78 18.23 -2.56 -2.37
CA GLY A 78 19.11 -1.87 -3.33
C GLY A 78 18.39 -1.39 -4.60
N LEU A 79 17.45 -2.16 -5.14
CA LEU A 79 16.61 -1.70 -6.25
C LEU A 79 15.76 -0.50 -5.86
N VAL A 80 15.13 -0.53 -4.68
CA VAL A 80 14.29 0.57 -4.18
C VAL A 80 15.13 1.83 -3.89
N ASP A 81 16.34 1.66 -3.33
CA ASP A 81 17.28 2.76 -3.08
C ASP A 81 17.67 3.50 -4.37
N SER A 82 17.82 2.75 -5.48
CA SER A 82 18.12 3.35 -6.79
C SER A 82 17.02 4.28 -7.31
N LEU A 83 15.80 4.16 -6.77
CA LEU A 83 14.65 5.02 -7.06
C LEU A 83 14.47 6.16 -6.06
N GLY A 84 15.32 6.25 -5.02
CA GLY A 84 15.21 7.25 -3.97
C GLY A 84 13.96 7.11 -3.11
N VAL A 85 13.47 5.89 -2.89
CA VAL A 85 12.26 5.62 -2.11
C VAL A 85 12.61 5.09 -0.72
N ASP A 86 12.20 5.82 0.32
CA ASP A 86 12.54 5.47 1.72
C ASP A 86 11.76 4.25 2.22
N SER A 87 10.47 4.14 1.91
CA SER A 87 9.60 3.04 2.35
C SER A 87 8.62 2.61 1.26
N PHE A 88 8.30 1.32 1.23
CA PHE A 88 7.46 0.72 0.19
C PHE A 88 6.55 -0.37 0.75
N HIS A 89 5.48 -0.68 0.03
CA HIS A 89 4.68 -1.87 0.26
C HIS A 89 5.32 -3.07 -0.45
N TYR A 90 5.19 -4.25 0.10
CA TYR A 90 5.69 -5.46 -0.53
C TYR A 90 4.62 -6.55 -0.60
N ALA A 91 4.50 -7.23 -1.74
CA ALA A 91 3.72 -8.45 -1.87
C ALA A 91 4.56 -9.54 -2.56
N GLY A 92 4.53 -10.76 -2.05
CA GLY A 92 5.32 -11.86 -2.63
C GLY A 92 4.64 -13.21 -2.51
N ILE A 93 4.82 -14.05 -3.54
CA ILE A 93 4.29 -15.42 -3.58
C ILE A 93 5.42 -16.42 -3.29
N SER A 94 5.18 -17.39 -2.39
CA SER A 94 6.12 -18.50 -2.13
C SER A 94 7.51 -18.01 -1.76
N LEU A 95 8.56 -18.29 -2.53
CA LEU A 95 9.89 -17.73 -2.32
C LEU A 95 9.86 -16.19 -2.21
N GLY A 96 9.09 -15.50 -3.06
CA GLY A 96 8.88 -14.06 -2.95
C GLY A 96 8.24 -13.66 -1.62
N GLY A 97 7.37 -14.48 -1.04
CA GLY A 97 6.82 -14.26 0.30
C GLY A 97 7.87 -14.44 1.41
N ALA A 98 8.79 -15.40 1.25
CA ALA A 98 9.92 -15.60 2.16
C ALA A 98 10.88 -14.41 2.15
N VAL A 99 11.14 -13.84 0.97
CA VAL A 99 11.87 -12.56 0.82
C VAL A 99 11.14 -11.44 1.58
N GLY A 100 9.81 -11.38 1.50
CA GLY A 100 9.00 -10.42 2.27
C GLY A 100 9.14 -10.56 3.78
N LEU A 101 9.18 -11.79 4.30
CA LEU A 101 9.43 -12.06 5.72
C LEU A 101 10.85 -11.66 6.12
N ALA A 102 11.86 -11.96 5.29
CA ALA A 102 13.23 -11.51 5.51
C ALA A 102 13.33 -9.97 5.52
N LEU A 103 12.63 -9.27 4.63
CA LEU A 103 12.52 -7.80 4.63
C LEU A 103 11.90 -7.29 5.94
N ALA A 104 10.82 -7.92 6.43
CA ALA A 104 10.15 -7.50 7.66
C ALA A 104 11.01 -7.71 8.92
N VAL A 105 11.92 -8.67 8.91
CA VAL A 105 12.85 -8.94 10.02
C VAL A 105 14.10 -8.05 9.93
N ASN A 106 14.72 -7.97 8.76
CA ASN A 106 16.03 -7.33 8.59
C ASN A 106 15.94 -5.84 8.23
N HIS A 107 14.85 -5.43 7.58
CA HIS A 107 14.62 -4.07 7.07
C HIS A 107 13.25 -3.50 7.48
N PRO A 108 12.82 -3.63 8.76
CA PRO A 108 11.45 -3.30 9.17
C PRO A 108 11.06 -1.83 8.88
N SER A 109 12.01 -0.90 8.92
CA SER A 109 11.76 0.52 8.62
C SER A 109 11.51 0.81 7.14
N ARG A 110 11.83 -0.14 6.25
CA ARG A 110 11.64 0.01 4.80
C ARG A 110 10.25 -0.43 4.35
N LEU A 111 9.54 -1.23 5.15
CA LEU A 111 8.23 -1.75 4.79
C LEU A 111 7.10 -0.92 5.40
N THR A 112 6.27 -0.35 4.52
CA THR A 112 4.98 0.25 4.89
C THR A 112 3.96 -0.84 5.21
N SER A 113 3.91 -1.90 4.40
CA SER A 113 3.13 -3.11 4.67
C SER A 113 3.67 -4.31 3.90
N LEU A 114 3.31 -5.51 4.37
CA LEU A 114 3.69 -6.77 3.77
C LEU A 114 2.45 -7.62 3.45
N ALA A 115 2.39 -8.19 2.26
CA ALA A 115 1.46 -9.24 1.90
C ALA A 115 2.22 -10.53 1.50
N VAL A 116 1.99 -11.60 2.24
CA VAL A 116 2.65 -12.92 2.07
C VAL A 116 1.64 -13.88 1.46
N PHE A 117 1.85 -14.25 0.20
CA PHE A 117 1.00 -15.20 -0.52
C PHE A 117 1.64 -16.58 -0.54
N CYS A 118 0.89 -17.64 -0.19
CA CYS A 118 1.30 -19.03 -0.40
C CYS A 118 2.77 -19.31 -0.06
N SER A 119 3.18 -19.00 1.18
CA SER A 119 4.58 -18.98 1.63
C SER A 119 4.72 -19.46 3.08
N GLY A 120 5.85 -19.18 3.75
CA GLY A 120 6.08 -19.59 5.12
C GLY A 120 7.39 -19.04 5.68
N ALA A 121 7.51 -19.03 7.01
CA ALA A 121 8.78 -18.75 7.70
C ALA A 121 9.84 -19.84 7.47
N THR A 122 9.36 -21.02 7.11
CA THR A 122 10.07 -22.14 6.48
C THR A 122 9.14 -22.67 5.40
N ILE A 123 9.66 -23.21 4.29
CA ILE A 123 8.85 -23.83 3.24
C ILE A 123 9.42 -25.22 2.99
N GLY A 124 8.60 -26.27 2.99
CA GLY A 124 9.08 -27.64 2.77
C GLY A 124 10.13 -28.09 3.80
N THR A 125 11.07 -28.93 3.38
CA THR A 125 12.18 -29.42 4.22
C THR A 125 13.52 -29.19 3.53
N ALA A 126 14.59 -29.02 4.31
CA ALA A 126 15.95 -28.85 3.79
C ALA A 126 16.39 -30.00 2.87
N GLU A 127 16.05 -31.24 3.23
CA GLU A 127 16.32 -32.44 2.43
C GLU A 127 15.59 -32.38 1.08
N ALA A 128 14.29 -32.08 1.07
CA ALA A 128 13.51 -32.01 -0.16
C ALA A 128 14.02 -30.92 -1.13
N TRP A 129 14.49 -29.79 -0.59
CA TRP A 129 15.08 -28.74 -1.41
C TRP A 129 16.47 -29.12 -1.94
N THR A 130 17.29 -29.78 -1.13
CA THR A 130 18.61 -30.28 -1.56
C THR A 130 18.45 -31.33 -2.67
N ASP A 131 17.51 -32.25 -2.52
CA ASP A 131 17.19 -33.26 -3.53
C ASP A 131 16.66 -32.62 -4.82
N ARG A 132 15.81 -31.59 -4.69
CA ARG A 132 15.31 -30.84 -5.84
C ARG A 132 16.43 -30.10 -6.57
N ALA A 133 17.34 -29.46 -5.84
CA ALA A 133 18.51 -28.79 -6.41
C ALA A 133 19.40 -29.78 -7.19
N ALA A 134 19.70 -30.95 -6.59
CA ALA A 134 20.46 -32.01 -7.24
C ALA A 134 19.75 -32.55 -8.50
N GLY A 135 18.42 -32.75 -8.42
CA GLY A 135 17.60 -33.19 -9.54
C GLY A 135 17.63 -32.22 -10.73
N VAL A 136 17.52 -30.92 -10.45
CA VAL A 136 17.59 -29.87 -11.47
C VAL A 136 18.99 -29.79 -12.08
N ARG A 137 20.06 -29.84 -11.28
CA ARG A 137 21.43 -29.88 -11.83
C ARG A 137 21.67 -31.11 -12.73
N ALA A 138 20.99 -32.22 -12.47
CA ALA A 138 21.12 -33.44 -13.26
C ALA A 138 20.24 -33.45 -14.53
N SER A 139 19.06 -32.84 -14.49
CA SER A 139 18.00 -33.03 -15.50
C SER A 139 17.41 -31.74 -16.08
N GLY A 140 17.86 -30.59 -15.59
CA GLY A 140 17.38 -29.25 -15.93
C GLY A 140 16.00 -28.92 -15.36
N THR A 141 15.65 -27.62 -15.38
CA THR A 141 14.32 -27.11 -15.03
C THR A 141 13.16 -27.73 -15.84
N PRO A 142 13.34 -28.20 -17.10
CA PRO A 142 12.26 -28.91 -17.81
C PRO A 142 11.77 -30.17 -17.09
N SER A 143 12.59 -30.81 -16.26
CA SER A 143 12.16 -31.98 -15.49
C SER A 143 11.08 -31.64 -14.44
N LEU A 144 10.89 -30.36 -14.12
CA LEU A 144 9.96 -29.89 -13.11
C LEU A 144 8.55 -29.61 -13.64
N ILE A 145 8.33 -29.59 -14.96
CA ILE A 145 7.08 -29.12 -15.58
C ILE A 145 5.86 -29.90 -15.06
N ILE A 146 5.90 -31.23 -15.13
CA ILE A 146 4.76 -32.07 -14.72
C ILE A 146 4.44 -31.87 -13.23
N GLY A 147 5.48 -31.83 -12.39
CA GLY A 147 5.30 -31.61 -10.96
C GLY A 147 4.80 -30.21 -10.64
N SER A 148 5.24 -29.20 -11.39
CA SER A 148 4.83 -27.80 -11.19
C SER A 148 3.40 -27.58 -11.65
N ALA A 149 3.00 -28.13 -12.80
CA ALA A 149 1.61 -28.09 -13.28
C ALA A 149 0.62 -28.66 -12.25
N SER A 150 1.01 -29.73 -11.53
CA SER A 150 0.17 -30.33 -10.48
C SER A 150 0.11 -29.53 -9.18
N ARG A 151 1.12 -28.71 -8.87
CA ARG A 151 1.24 -28.01 -7.58
C ARG A 151 0.88 -26.53 -7.67
N TRP A 152 1.10 -25.92 -8.82
CA TRP A 152 0.91 -24.49 -9.03
C TRP A 152 -0.55 -24.08 -9.19
N PHE A 153 -1.37 -24.97 -9.72
CA PHE A 153 -2.69 -24.62 -10.25
C PHE A 153 -3.80 -25.45 -9.60
N ALA A 154 -4.97 -24.83 -9.45
CA ALA A 154 -6.19 -25.55 -9.16
C ALA A 154 -6.47 -26.59 -10.28
N PRO A 155 -7.11 -27.73 -9.97
CA PRO A 155 -7.31 -28.81 -10.93
C PRO A 155 -8.00 -28.40 -12.25
N ASP A 156 -8.84 -27.37 -12.23
CA ASP A 156 -9.57 -26.86 -13.39
C ASP A 156 -8.88 -25.68 -14.10
N PHE A 157 -7.84 -25.06 -13.50
CA PHE A 157 -7.27 -23.82 -14.00
C PHE A 157 -6.68 -23.95 -15.40
N LEU A 158 -5.95 -25.02 -15.70
CA LEU A 158 -5.41 -25.26 -17.05
C LEU A 158 -6.50 -25.43 -18.11
N GLY A 159 -7.72 -25.80 -17.73
CA GLY A 159 -8.88 -25.79 -18.61
C GLY A 159 -9.54 -24.41 -18.72
N ARG A 160 -9.55 -23.64 -17.63
CA ARG A 160 -10.13 -22.30 -17.52
C ARG A 160 -9.33 -21.22 -18.24
N ASP A 161 -8.01 -21.21 -18.07
CA ASP A 161 -7.07 -20.33 -18.76
C ASP A 161 -5.81 -21.09 -19.21
N PRO A 162 -5.91 -21.87 -20.30
CA PRO A 162 -4.79 -22.66 -20.80
C PRO A 162 -3.61 -21.77 -21.23
N LYS A 163 -3.85 -20.53 -21.65
CA LYS A 163 -2.81 -19.63 -22.13
C LYS A 163 -1.96 -19.14 -20.95
N ALA A 164 -2.59 -18.64 -19.89
CA ALA A 164 -1.87 -18.19 -18.71
C ALA A 164 -1.08 -19.32 -18.06
N GLY A 165 -1.70 -20.50 -17.89
CA GLY A 165 -1.03 -21.67 -17.33
C GLY A 165 0.13 -22.18 -18.17
N SER A 166 -0.04 -22.26 -19.51
CA SER A 166 1.05 -22.69 -20.40
C SER A 166 2.20 -21.70 -20.41
N ASN A 167 1.92 -20.39 -20.46
CA ASN A 167 2.97 -19.37 -20.41
C ASN A 167 3.82 -19.46 -19.13
N ALA A 168 3.19 -19.72 -17.98
CA ALA A 168 3.92 -19.88 -16.72
C ALA A 168 4.80 -21.15 -16.72
N LEU A 169 4.34 -22.24 -17.32
CA LEU A 169 5.13 -23.46 -17.49
C LEU A 169 6.24 -23.31 -18.54
N ASP A 170 5.99 -22.59 -19.63
CA ASP A 170 6.99 -22.30 -20.65
C ASP A 170 8.11 -21.44 -20.08
N ALA A 171 7.77 -20.42 -19.28
CA ALA A 171 8.76 -19.61 -18.59
C ALA A 171 9.68 -20.43 -17.67
N LEU A 172 9.19 -21.52 -17.07
CA LEU A 172 10.00 -22.43 -16.27
C LEU A 172 11.09 -23.13 -17.09
N LEU A 173 10.85 -23.40 -18.37
CA LEU A 173 11.83 -24.03 -19.27
C LEU A 173 13.05 -23.15 -19.54
N ASP A 174 12.87 -21.84 -19.48
CA ASP A 174 13.90 -20.84 -19.81
C ASP A 174 14.71 -20.40 -18.58
N ILE A 175 14.39 -20.92 -17.38
CA ILE A 175 15.10 -20.58 -16.16
C ILE A 175 16.43 -21.32 -16.11
N ASP A 176 17.49 -20.59 -15.75
CA ASP A 176 18.83 -21.12 -15.58
C ASP A 176 18.87 -22.19 -14.47
N ASP A 177 19.27 -23.41 -14.85
CA ASP A 177 19.26 -24.59 -13.99
C ASP A 177 20.03 -24.40 -12.68
N GLU A 178 21.23 -23.80 -12.77
CA GLU A 178 22.07 -23.59 -11.59
C GLU A 178 21.47 -22.51 -10.68
N SER A 179 20.96 -21.42 -11.23
CA SER A 179 20.31 -20.38 -10.44
C SER A 179 19.05 -20.89 -9.74
N TYR A 180 18.27 -21.76 -10.39
CA TYR A 180 17.15 -22.45 -9.76
C TYR A 180 17.60 -23.35 -8.61
N ALA A 181 18.67 -24.14 -8.82
CA ALA A 181 19.23 -25.01 -7.81
C ALA A 181 19.76 -24.21 -6.59
N LEU A 182 20.44 -23.10 -6.82
CA LEU A 182 20.89 -22.19 -5.75
C LEU A 182 19.71 -21.57 -4.98
N ALA A 183 18.60 -21.26 -5.66
CA ALA A 183 17.38 -20.79 -4.99
C ALA A 183 16.72 -21.89 -4.15
N CYS A 184 16.76 -23.16 -4.57
CA CYS A 184 16.37 -24.29 -3.73
C CYS A 184 17.27 -24.40 -2.49
N GLU A 185 18.59 -24.27 -2.65
CA GLU A 185 19.54 -24.30 -1.52
C GLU A 185 19.31 -23.13 -0.55
N ALA A 186 18.97 -21.95 -1.06
CA ALA A 186 18.57 -20.80 -0.24
C ALA A 186 17.31 -21.10 0.60
N LEU A 187 16.29 -21.75 0.00
CA LEU A 187 15.10 -22.19 0.72
C LEU A 187 15.39 -23.30 1.73
N ALA A 188 16.38 -24.16 1.47
CA ALA A 188 16.75 -25.25 2.36
C ALA A 188 17.27 -24.76 3.72
N VAL A 189 17.85 -23.56 3.76
CA VAL A 189 18.44 -22.96 4.97
C VAL A 189 17.64 -21.78 5.52
N PHE A 190 16.57 -21.36 4.85
CA PHE A 190 15.74 -20.24 5.28
C PHE A 190 14.85 -20.64 6.45
N ASP A 191 15.01 -19.94 7.57
CA ASP A 191 14.15 -20.07 8.75
C ASP A 191 14.01 -18.74 9.49
N GLN A 192 12.80 -18.19 9.47
CA GLN A 192 12.42 -16.97 10.21
C GLN A 192 11.47 -17.23 11.38
N THR A 193 11.27 -18.50 11.74
CA THR A 193 10.33 -18.98 12.76
C THR A 193 10.44 -18.17 14.05
N ASP A 194 11.64 -18.03 14.60
CA ASP A 194 11.84 -17.37 15.90
C ASP A 194 11.69 -15.84 15.85
N ALA A 195 11.87 -15.24 14.66
CA ALA A 195 11.81 -13.81 14.46
C ALA A 195 10.38 -13.26 14.23
N LEU A 196 9.40 -14.12 13.90
CA LEU A 196 8.04 -13.69 13.55
C LEU A 196 7.37 -12.80 14.61
N SER A 197 7.56 -13.13 15.88
CA SER A 197 6.96 -12.38 17.00
C SER A 197 7.52 -10.96 17.16
N ALA A 198 8.67 -10.66 16.54
CA ALA A 198 9.30 -9.35 16.53
C ALA A 198 8.81 -8.46 15.38
N ILE A 199 8.15 -9.01 14.36
CA ILE A 199 7.62 -8.24 13.23
C ILE A 199 6.55 -7.25 13.74
N ARG A 200 6.67 -5.98 13.34
CA ARG A 200 5.73 -4.90 13.68
C ARG A 200 5.05 -4.27 12.47
N THR A 201 5.62 -4.47 11.28
CA THR A 201 5.00 -4.10 10.01
C THR A 201 3.63 -4.76 9.90
N PRO A 202 2.58 -4.07 9.39
CA PRO A 202 1.31 -4.71 9.09
C PRO A 202 1.51 -5.85 8.09
N VAL A 203 1.00 -7.05 8.41
CA VAL A 203 1.12 -8.25 7.56
C VAL A 203 -0.24 -8.80 7.16
N LEU A 204 -0.43 -9.07 5.88
CA LEU A 204 -1.53 -9.84 5.33
C LEU A 204 -1.00 -11.18 4.79
N CYS A 205 -1.45 -12.29 5.35
CA CYS A 205 -1.16 -13.63 4.87
C CYS A 205 -2.32 -14.11 3.98
N VAL A 206 -2.04 -14.57 2.76
CA VAL A 206 -3.05 -14.97 1.77
C VAL A 206 -2.74 -16.37 1.24
N SER A 207 -3.63 -17.34 1.48
CA SER A 207 -3.51 -18.70 0.94
C SER A 207 -4.51 -18.94 -0.19
N GLY A 208 -4.18 -19.87 -1.09
CA GLY A 208 -5.18 -20.53 -1.90
C GLY A 208 -5.73 -21.75 -1.17
N GLU A 209 -7.06 -21.95 -1.20
CA GLU A 209 -7.74 -23.10 -0.58
C GLU A 209 -7.14 -24.46 -0.99
N LEU A 210 -6.69 -24.56 -2.24
CA LEU A 210 -6.19 -25.79 -2.86
C LEU A 210 -4.66 -25.88 -2.87
N ASP A 211 -3.96 -24.97 -2.18
CA ASP A 211 -2.50 -24.98 -2.12
C ASP A 211 -2.00 -26.21 -1.36
N THR A 212 -1.20 -27.03 -2.03
CA THR A 212 -0.58 -28.24 -1.44
C THR A 212 0.90 -28.05 -1.14
N VAL A 213 1.51 -26.96 -1.58
CA VAL A 213 2.92 -26.60 -1.33
C VAL A 213 3.04 -25.93 0.03
N THR A 214 2.17 -24.95 0.28
CA THR A 214 2.06 -24.20 1.54
C THR A 214 0.59 -24.18 1.96
N PRO A 215 0.07 -25.28 2.53
CA PRO A 215 -1.34 -25.40 2.86
C PRO A 215 -1.87 -24.26 3.73
N THR A 216 -3.14 -23.88 3.55
CA THR A 216 -3.79 -22.77 4.29
C THR A 216 -3.48 -22.78 5.79
N VAL A 217 -3.50 -23.96 6.42
CA VAL A 217 -3.22 -24.10 7.86
C VAL A 217 -1.84 -23.55 8.24
N GLN A 218 -0.81 -23.79 7.43
CA GLN A 218 0.55 -23.27 7.70
C GLN A 218 0.60 -21.75 7.60
N LEU A 219 -0.17 -21.16 6.67
CA LEU A 219 -0.22 -19.72 6.50
C LEU A 219 -1.06 -19.03 7.59
N GLN A 220 -2.10 -19.70 8.09
CA GLN A 220 -2.83 -19.27 9.27
C GLN A 220 -1.97 -19.34 10.54
N GLU A 221 -1.18 -20.41 10.69
CA GLU A 221 -0.20 -20.54 11.78
C GLU A 221 0.89 -19.46 11.70
N LEU A 222 1.38 -19.14 10.50
CA LEU A 222 2.28 -18.01 10.26
C LEU A 222 1.64 -16.69 10.75
N ALA A 223 0.42 -16.40 10.31
CA ALA A 223 -0.30 -15.18 10.71
C ALA A 223 -0.50 -15.12 12.24
N ALA A 224 -0.85 -16.23 12.88
CA ALA A 224 -1.07 -16.28 14.33
C ALA A 224 0.20 -15.95 15.14
N ARG A 225 1.39 -16.14 14.57
CA ARG A 225 2.68 -15.84 15.22
C ARG A 225 3.17 -14.42 14.98
N ILE A 226 2.54 -13.67 14.09
CA ILE A 226 2.89 -12.28 13.77
C ILE A 226 1.86 -11.34 14.43
N PRO A 227 2.27 -10.43 15.33
CA PRO A 227 1.35 -9.53 15.99
C PRO A 227 0.55 -8.65 15.01
N GLY A 228 -0.78 -8.76 15.07
CA GLY A 228 -1.70 -7.96 14.25
C GLY A 228 -1.80 -8.40 12.79
N ALA A 229 -1.21 -9.54 12.41
CA ALA A 229 -1.36 -10.07 11.06
C ALA A 229 -2.80 -10.54 10.80
N ARG A 230 -3.21 -10.44 9.54
CA ARG A 230 -4.50 -10.94 9.04
C ARG A 230 -4.26 -12.15 8.15
N ALA A 231 -5.13 -13.15 8.22
CA ALA A 231 -5.14 -14.27 7.29
C ALA A 231 -6.39 -14.21 6.40
N VAL A 232 -6.20 -14.46 5.11
CA VAL A 232 -7.27 -14.57 4.10
C VAL A 232 -7.02 -15.83 3.28
N GLU A 233 -8.08 -16.56 2.97
CA GLU A 233 -8.04 -17.69 2.05
C GLU A 233 -8.83 -17.32 0.79
N ILE A 234 -8.29 -17.64 -0.39
CA ILE A 234 -8.95 -17.47 -1.68
C ILE A 234 -9.48 -18.83 -2.13
N ALA A 235 -10.79 -18.91 -2.30
CA ALA A 235 -11.49 -20.14 -2.64
C ALA A 235 -11.14 -20.63 -4.06
N GLY A 236 -11.01 -21.94 -4.23
CA GLY A 236 -10.75 -22.56 -5.54
C GLY A 236 -9.42 -22.19 -6.20
N VAL A 237 -8.45 -21.68 -5.44
CA VAL A 237 -7.12 -21.28 -5.92
C VAL A 237 -6.06 -22.15 -5.28
N ALA A 238 -5.01 -22.51 -6.02
CA ALA A 238 -3.87 -23.25 -5.50
C ALA A 238 -2.70 -22.32 -5.16
N HIS A 239 -1.49 -22.62 -5.63
CA HIS A 239 -0.26 -21.99 -5.16
C HIS A 239 0.09 -20.68 -5.87
N LEU A 240 -0.55 -20.36 -7.01
CA LEU A 240 -0.29 -19.12 -7.77
C LEU A 240 -1.51 -18.19 -7.85
N PRO A 241 -1.99 -17.60 -6.73
CA PRO A 241 -3.20 -16.78 -6.72
C PRO A 241 -3.22 -15.62 -7.71
N ALA A 242 -2.10 -14.92 -7.88
CA ALA A 242 -2.02 -13.78 -8.79
C ALA A 242 -2.23 -14.17 -10.27
N LEU A 243 -1.95 -15.41 -10.64
CA LEU A 243 -2.23 -15.93 -11.98
C LEU A 243 -3.66 -16.48 -12.08
N GLU A 244 -4.11 -17.20 -11.05
CA GLU A 244 -5.39 -17.91 -11.09
C GLU A 244 -6.60 -16.99 -10.92
N GLN A 245 -6.49 -15.95 -10.09
CA GLN A 245 -7.55 -14.98 -9.81
C GLN A 245 -6.99 -13.55 -9.74
N PRO A 246 -6.43 -13.01 -10.83
CA PRO A 246 -5.77 -11.70 -10.84
C PRO A 246 -6.67 -10.54 -10.40
N ILE A 247 -7.97 -10.60 -10.74
CA ILE A 247 -8.94 -9.54 -10.39
C ILE A 247 -9.18 -9.52 -8.87
N GLU A 248 -9.41 -10.69 -8.27
CA GLU A 248 -9.66 -10.82 -6.83
C GLU A 248 -8.40 -10.46 -6.02
N VAL A 249 -7.23 -10.95 -6.44
CA VAL A 249 -5.95 -10.59 -5.82
C VAL A 249 -5.66 -9.09 -5.93
N GLY A 250 -5.92 -8.48 -7.08
CA GLY A 250 -5.76 -7.05 -7.28
C GLY A 250 -6.68 -6.22 -6.39
N ALA A 251 -7.95 -6.62 -6.25
CA ALA A 251 -8.89 -5.96 -5.35
C ALA A 251 -8.46 -6.09 -3.88
N LEU A 252 -8.09 -7.31 -3.45
CA LEU A 252 -7.61 -7.58 -2.09
C LEU A 252 -6.36 -6.74 -1.74
N LEU A 253 -5.39 -6.70 -2.64
CA LEU A 253 -4.19 -5.88 -2.47
C LEU A 253 -4.52 -4.39 -2.47
N GLY A 254 -5.39 -3.92 -3.37
CA GLY A 254 -5.82 -2.52 -3.40
C GLY A 254 -6.43 -2.07 -2.06
N GLU A 255 -7.34 -2.87 -1.51
CA GLU A 255 -7.94 -2.60 -0.19
C GLU A 255 -6.89 -2.63 0.94
N TRP A 256 -6.00 -3.63 0.91
CA TRP A 256 -4.93 -3.77 1.89
C TRP A 256 -3.99 -2.56 1.90
N LEU A 257 -3.59 -2.08 0.74
CA LEU A 257 -2.67 -0.95 0.59
C LEU A 257 -3.28 0.35 1.11
N VAL A 258 -4.56 0.61 0.84
CA VAL A 258 -5.28 1.76 1.38
C VAL A 258 -5.34 1.69 2.91
N GLY A 259 -5.73 0.53 3.46
CA GLY A 259 -5.82 0.33 4.91
C GLY A 259 -4.47 0.45 5.62
N ALA A 260 -3.42 -0.12 5.05
CA ALA A 260 -2.09 -0.08 5.63
C ALA A 260 -1.43 1.31 5.51
N SER A 261 -1.65 2.02 4.40
CA SER A 261 -1.21 3.42 4.26
C SER A 261 -1.91 4.33 5.27
N ALA A 262 -3.20 4.12 5.52
CA ALA A 262 -3.92 4.84 6.57
C ALA A 262 -3.39 4.51 7.99
N ALA A 263 -2.93 3.27 8.21
CA ALA A 263 -2.31 2.86 9.47
C ALA A 263 -0.88 3.40 9.63
N ALA A 264 -0.10 3.49 8.55
CA ALA A 264 1.27 4.02 8.54
C ALA A 264 1.32 5.56 8.58
N ALA A 265 0.33 6.24 7.98
CA ALA A 265 0.16 7.69 8.06
C ALA A 265 -0.37 8.16 9.42
N ARG A 266 -0.75 7.24 10.32
CA ARG A 266 -0.98 7.57 11.73
C ARG A 266 0.37 7.64 12.42
N PRO A 267 0.69 8.74 13.13
CA PRO A 267 1.78 8.70 14.10
C PRO A 267 1.52 7.54 15.07
N ALA A 268 2.48 6.62 15.16
CA ALA A 268 2.45 5.56 16.14
C ALA A 268 2.64 6.16 17.52
N GLU A 269 1.55 6.35 18.27
CA GLU A 269 1.42 6.08 19.72
C GLU A 269 -0.03 6.41 20.18
N PRO A 270 -0.58 5.71 21.19
CA PRO A 270 -1.67 6.28 21.98
C PRO A 270 -1.17 7.56 22.64
N LEU A 271 -1.98 8.63 22.67
CA LEU A 271 -1.63 9.89 23.33
C LEU A 271 -1.04 9.58 24.73
N SER A 272 0.25 9.83 24.91
CA SER A 272 0.97 9.58 26.16
C SER A 272 0.25 10.21 27.35
N ALA A 273 0.22 9.51 28.49
CA ALA A 273 -0.31 10.03 29.75
C ALA A 273 0.43 11.30 30.23
N ASP A 274 1.61 11.60 29.66
CA ASP A 274 2.47 12.74 29.99
C ASP A 274 2.32 13.94 29.01
N ARG A 275 1.27 13.99 28.19
CA ARG A 275 1.05 15.14 27.28
C ARG A 275 0.84 16.43 28.07
N THR A 276 1.60 17.47 27.71
CA THR A 276 1.44 18.82 28.25
C THR A 276 0.48 19.64 27.39
N ALA A 277 -0.09 20.71 27.97
CA ALA A 277 -0.94 21.65 27.23
C ALA A 277 -0.21 22.29 26.03
N ALA A 278 1.10 22.55 26.17
CA ALA A 278 1.93 23.09 25.10
C ALA A 278 2.10 22.12 23.93
N SER A 279 2.37 20.84 24.22
CA SER A 279 2.45 19.80 23.17
C SER A 279 1.10 19.58 22.48
N ALA A 280 -0.01 19.60 23.23
CA ALA A 280 -1.35 19.48 22.64
C ALA A 280 -1.68 20.67 21.72
N TYR A 281 -1.23 21.87 22.07
CA TYR A 281 -1.45 23.06 21.24
C TYR A 281 -0.65 22.98 19.94
N ALA A 282 0.63 22.61 20.02
CA ALA A 282 1.50 22.47 18.85
C ALA A 282 0.95 21.44 17.85
N ASP A 283 0.60 20.24 18.32
CA ASP A 283 -0.01 19.19 17.50
C ASP A 283 -1.35 19.65 16.92
N GLY A 284 -2.15 20.35 17.74
CA GLY A 284 -3.41 20.91 17.32
C GLY A 284 -3.27 21.91 16.19
N MET A 285 -2.25 22.77 16.22
CA MET A 285 -1.99 23.72 15.13
C MET A 285 -1.61 23.02 13.83
N LEU A 286 -0.82 21.95 13.88
CA LEU A 286 -0.48 21.16 12.70
C LEU A 286 -1.72 20.53 12.06
N VAL A 287 -2.58 19.88 12.87
CA VAL A 287 -3.80 19.25 12.36
C VAL A 287 -4.82 20.29 11.90
N ARG A 288 -5.00 21.38 12.65
CA ARG A 288 -5.90 22.48 12.29
C ARG A 288 -5.54 23.06 10.93
N ARG A 289 -4.24 23.26 10.65
CA ARG A 289 -3.75 23.72 9.34
C ARG A 289 -3.96 22.70 8.24
N ALA A 290 -3.65 21.44 8.50
CA ALA A 290 -3.86 20.37 7.52
C ALA A 290 -5.35 20.19 7.14
N VAL A 291 -6.27 20.43 8.09
CA VAL A 291 -7.71 20.24 7.88
C VAL A 291 -8.37 21.49 7.31
N LEU A 292 -8.05 22.68 7.82
CA LEU A 292 -8.73 23.93 7.44
C LEU A 292 -7.98 24.76 6.39
N GLY A 293 -6.72 24.43 6.12
CA GLY A 293 -5.82 25.18 5.24
C GLY A 293 -5.10 26.32 5.95
N ASP A 294 -3.86 26.58 5.55
CA ASP A 294 -2.98 27.57 6.20
C ASP A 294 -3.57 28.98 6.17
N GLN A 295 -4.07 29.43 5.02
CA GLN A 295 -4.65 30.78 4.86
C GLN A 295 -5.81 31.03 5.83
N HIS A 296 -6.67 30.03 6.05
CA HIS A 296 -7.78 30.15 6.99
C HIS A 296 -7.27 30.23 8.43
N VAL A 297 -6.29 29.40 8.79
CA VAL A 297 -5.71 29.39 10.14
C VAL A 297 -4.96 30.68 10.43
N ASP A 298 -4.23 31.22 9.46
CA ASP A 298 -3.52 32.50 9.60
C ASP A 298 -4.50 33.66 9.81
N ALA A 299 -5.55 33.74 8.99
CA ALA A 299 -6.60 34.74 9.15
C ALA A 299 -7.31 34.63 10.51
N ALA A 300 -7.64 33.41 10.94
CA ALA A 300 -8.25 33.16 12.25
C ALA A 300 -7.33 33.54 13.41
N THR A 301 -6.02 33.29 13.27
CA THR A 301 -5.00 33.65 14.28
C THR A 301 -4.82 35.15 14.38
N ALA A 302 -4.80 35.86 13.25
CA ALA A 302 -4.71 37.32 13.22
C ALA A 302 -5.95 38.01 13.83
N ALA A 303 -7.11 37.36 13.76
CA ALA A 303 -8.36 37.87 14.33
C ALA A 303 -8.51 37.59 15.84
N ILE A 304 -7.53 36.95 16.49
CA ILE A 304 -7.60 36.66 17.93
C ILE A 304 -7.54 37.96 18.73
N THR A 305 -8.53 38.14 19.60
CA THR A 305 -8.62 39.25 20.55
C THR A 305 -8.33 38.77 21.97
N PRO A 306 -8.04 39.67 22.94
CA PRO A 306 -7.87 39.30 24.34
C PRO A 306 -9.07 38.50 24.90
N GLU A 307 -10.29 38.81 24.47
CA GLU A 307 -11.52 38.15 24.91
C GLU A 307 -11.68 36.73 24.34
N THR A 308 -11.12 36.47 23.16
CA THR A 308 -11.25 35.18 22.46
C THR A 308 -10.02 34.29 22.59
N ALA A 309 -8.89 34.83 23.06
CA ALA A 309 -7.61 34.12 23.16
C ALA A 309 -7.69 32.79 23.93
N VAL A 310 -8.35 32.79 25.10
CA VAL A 310 -8.49 31.58 25.93
C VAL A 310 -9.32 30.51 25.22
N PHE A 311 -10.38 30.92 24.52
CA PHE A 311 -11.22 29.99 23.77
C PHE A 311 -10.48 29.44 22.55
N GLN A 312 -9.72 30.27 21.83
CA GLN A 312 -8.92 29.85 20.68
C GLN A 312 -7.80 28.89 21.08
N ASP A 313 -7.16 29.10 22.24
CA ASP A 313 -6.24 28.14 22.84
C ASP A 313 -6.92 26.81 23.16
N PHE A 314 -8.07 26.87 23.85
CA PHE A 314 -8.84 25.70 24.23
C PHE A 314 -9.24 24.83 23.03
N ILE A 315 -9.86 25.42 22.00
CA ILE A 315 -10.29 24.65 20.82
C ILE A 315 -9.09 24.10 20.04
N THR A 316 -7.98 24.83 19.99
CA THR A 316 -6.74 24.36 19.34
C THR A 316 -6.21 23.11 20.01
N ARG A 317 -6.13 23.10 21.34
CA ARG A 317 -5.67 21.93 22.10
C ARG A 317 -6.64 20.77 22.02
N TYR A 318 -7.92 20.99 22.28
CA TYR A 318 -8.87 19.89 22.47
C TYR A 318 -9.47 19.39 21.17
N ALA A 319 -10.02 20.27 20.34
CA ALA A 319 -10.62 19.82 19.09
C ALA A 319 -9.52 19.26 18.18
N TRP A 320 -8.48 20.06 17.93
CA TRP A 320 -7.47 19.70 16.95
C TRP A 320 -6.38 18.81 17.54
N GLY A 321 -5.83 19.19 18.70
CA GLY A 321 -4.70 18.50 19.32
C GLY A 321 -5.03 17.23 20.09
N GLU A 322 -6.30 16.98 20.43
CA GLU A 322 -6.73 15.78 21.15
C GLU A 322 -7.78 14.97 20.37
N VAL A 323 -8.86 15.58 19.90
CA VAL A 323 -9.95 14.81 19.27
C VAL A 323 -9.60 14.41 17.84
N TRP A 324 -9.10 15.34 17.03
CA TRP A 324 -8.75 15.10 15.63
C TRP A 324 -7.40 14.40 15.43
N THR A 325 -6.49 14.48 16.39
CA THR A 325 -5.25 13.67 16.41
C THR A 325 -5.48 12.22 16.86
N ARG A 326 -6.62 11.94 17.51
CA ARG A 326 -6.82 10.63 18.14
C ARG A 326 -6.79 9.48 17.14
N PRO A 327 -6.09 8.39 17.50
CA PRO A 327 -6.20 7.15 16.74
C PRO A 327 -7.63 6.59 16.83
N GLY A 328 -8.14 6.03 15.74
CA GLY A 328 -9.39 5.27 15.72
C GLY A 328 -10.31 5.59 14.54
N LEU A 329 -10.37 6.86 14.13
CA LEU A 329 -11.10 7.32 12.94
C LEU A 329 -10.16 8.12 12.05
N ASP A 330 -10.16 7.82 10.75
CA ASP A 330 -9.43 8.60 9.77
C ASP A 330 -10.08 9.99 9.55
N ARG A 331 -9.36 10.89 8.87
CA ARG A 331 -9.83 12.27 8.64
C ARG A 331 -11.09 12.33 7.77
N ARG A 332 -11.22 11.40 6.80
CA ARG A 332 -12.41 11.28 5.95
C ARG A 332 -13.66 11.02 6.78
N THR A 333 -13.60 9.99 7.63
CA THR A 333 -14.68 9.59 8.52
C THR A 333 -15.04 10.71 9.50
N ARG A 334 -14.02 11.40 10.05
CA ARG A 334 -14.25 12.56 10.92
C ARG A 334 -14.95 13.71 10.19
N SER A 335 -14.61 13.96 8.92
CA SER A 335 -15.30 14.94 8.09
C SER A 335 -16.77 14.55 7.85
N PHE A 336 -17.07 13.28 7.54
CA PHE A 336 -18.47 12.80 7.45
C PHE A 336 -19.25 13.06 8.74
N LEU A 337 -18.68 12.67 9.90
CA LEU A 337 -19.32 12.85 11.20
C LEU A 337 -19.51 14.32 11.56
N THR A 338 -18.52 15.16 11.23
CA THR A 338 -18.57 16.60 11.52
C THR A 338 -19.64 17.28 10.67
N ILE A 339 -19.72 16.96 9.36
CA ILE A 339 -20.79 17.47 8.49
C ILE A 339 -22.15 17.03 9.04
N ALA A 340 -22.34 15.74 9.34
CA ALA A 340 -23.61 15.25 9.87
C ALA A 340 -24.01 15.95 11.19
N ALA A 341 -23.05 16.18 12.09
CA ALA A 341 -23.28 16.89 13.35
C ALA A 341 -23.66 18.36 13.14
N LEU A 342 -22.95 19.08 12.25
CA LEU A 342 -23.24 20.49 11.96
C LEU A 342 -24.60 20.65 11.27
N VAL A 343 -24.95 19.74 10.36
CA VAL A 343 -26.27 19.69 9.72
C VAL A 343 -27.35 19.46 10.77
N THR A 344 -27.17 18.45 11.64
CA THR A 344 -28.13 18.12 12.70
C THR A 344 -28.31 19.26 13.70
N GLY A 345 -27.24 19.98 14.03
CA GLY A 345 -27.26 21.12 14.96
C GLY A 345 -27.75 22.44 14.34
N GLY A 346 -27.95 22.52 13.02
CA GLY A 346 -28.29 23.77 12.34
C GLY A 346 -27.17 24.82 12.46
N HIS A 347 -25.92 24.41 12.25
CA HIS A 347 -24.75 25.26 12.42
C HIS A 347 -24.17 25.69 11.05
N GLU A 348 -24.97 26.39 10.24
CA GLU A 348 -24.59 26.73 8.85
C GLU A 348 -23.33 27.60 8.76
N GLY A 349 -23.12 28.47 9.75
CA GLY A 349 -21.97 29.38 9.80
C GLY A 349 -20.61 28.68 9.83
N GLU A 350 -20.55 27.46 10.38
CA GLU A 350 -19.34 26.62 10.45
C GLU A 350 -19.32 25.56 9.34
N LEU A 351 -20.47 25.25 8.73
CA LEU A 351 -20.59 24.17 7.76
C LEU A 351 -19.76 24.45 6.50
N ALA A 352 -19.72 25.68 6.02
CA ALA A 352 -18.97 26.04 4.80
C ALA A 352 -17.47 25.71 4.92
N MET A 353 -16.84 26.02 6.06
CA MET A 353 -15.43 25.69 6.27
C MET A 353 -15.20 24.19 6.37
N HIS A 354 -16.12 23.44 7.00
CA HIS A 354 -16.00 21.99 7.11
C HIS A 354 -16.32 21.24 5.81
N VAL A 355 -17.11 21.81 4.90
CA VAL A 355 -17.26 21.32 3.53
C VAL A 355 -15.94 21.45 2.76
N ARG A 356 -15.25 22.59 2.85
CA ARG A 356 -13.91 22.73 2.22
C ARG A 356 -12.91 21.75 2.83
N ALA A 357 -12.88 21.68 4.16
CA ALA A 357 -12.01 20.75 4.88
C ALA A 357 -12.26 19.28 4.52
N ALA A 358 -13.52 18.90 4.28
CA ALA A 358 -13.87 17.57 3.82
C ALA A 358 -13.24 17.24 2.46
N LEU A 359 -13.26 18.18 1.51
CA LEU A 359 -12.60 18.02 0.22
C LEU A 359 -11.07 17.89 0.39
N THR A 360 -10.46 18.72 1.24
CA THR A 360 -9.02 18.62 1.59
C THR A 360 -8.67 17.28 2.21
N ASN A 361 -9.55 16.73 3.05
CA ASN A 361 -9.40 15.39 3.63
C ASN A 361 -9.76 14.26 2.65
N GLY A 362 -10.05 14.59 1.39
CA GLY A 362 -10.23 13.66 0.28
C GLY A 362 -11.66 13.31 -0.09
N LEU A 363 -12.69 13.81 0.63
CA LEU A 363 -14.07 13.54 0.23
C LEU A 363 -14.36 14.18 -1.13
N SER A 364 -15.15 13.50 -1.95
CA SER A 364 -15.71 14.11 -3.17
C SER A 364 -16.93 14.98 -2.86
N ARG A 365 -17.29 15.88 -3.80
CA ARG A 365 -18.55 16.65 -3.70
C ARG A 365 -19.78 15.76 -3.62
N ALA A 366 -19.74 14.61 -4.31
CA ALA A 366 -20.80 13.60 -4.26
C ALA A 366 -20.90 13.00 -2.86
N GLU A 367 -19.79 12.62 -2.24
CA GLU A 367 -19.76 12.08 -0.88
C GLU A 367 -20.25 13.10 0.18
N VAL A 368 -19.87 14.37 0.06
CA VAL A 368 -20.42 15.44 0.91
C VAL A 368 -21.93 15.54 0.74
N SER A 369 -22.42 15.45 -0.51
CA SER A 369 -23.85 15.50 -0.80
C SER A 369 -24.61 14.29 -0.24
N GLU A 370 -24.04 13.09 -0.35
CA GLU A 370 -24.58 11.86 0.24
C GLU A 370 -24.62 11.93 1.77
N ALA A 371 -23.62 12.54 2.41
CA ALA A 371 -23.62 12.76 3.86
C ALA A 371 -24.81 13.63 4.31
N ILE A 372 -25.06 14.74 3.59
CA ILE A 372 -26.18 15.65 3.88
C ILE A 372 -27.51 14.93 3.60
N LEU A 373 -27.61 14.20 2.49
CA LEU A 373 -28.79 13.43 2.11
C LEU A 373 -29.15 12.38 3.17
N HIS A 374 -28.17 11.60 3.62
CA HIS A 374 -28.37 10.61 4.67
C HIS A 374 -28.82 11.26 5.99
N THR A 375 -28.20 12.40 6.34
CA THR A 375 -28.54 13.14 7.56
C THR A 375 -29.97 13.69 7.53
N ALA A 376 -30.53 14.00 6.34
CA ALA A 376 -31.88 14.52 6.19
C ALA A 376 -32.97 13.64 6.81
N ILE A 377 -32.76 12.32 6.84
CA ILE A 377 -33.70 11.36 7.43
C ILE A 377 -33.82 11.52 8.95
N TYR A 378 -32.74 11.97 9.60
CA TYR A 378 -32.65 12.05 11.06
C TYR A 378 -32.75 13.49 11.58
N ALA A 379 -32.15 14.44 10.88
CA ALA A 379 -32.15 15.86 11.23
C ALA A 379 -33.35 16.63 10.63
N GLY A 380 -34.04 16.03 9.66
CA GLY A 380 -35.17 16.63 8.96
C GLY A 380 -34.76 17.39 7.69
N VAL A 381 -35.71 17.44 6.74
CA VAL A 381 -35.54 18.08 5.43
C VAL A 381 -35.14 19.57 5.51
N PRO A 382 -35.67 20.40 6.44
CA PRO A 382 -35.27 21.81 6.53
C PRO A 382 -33.78 22.01 6.82
N ALA A 383 -33.21 21.24 7.76
CA ALA A 383 -31.80 21.29 8.10
C ALA A 383 -30.91 20.86 6.92
N ALA A 384 -31.32 19.80 6.22
CA ALA A 384 -30.62 19.35 5.01
C ALA A 384 -30.70 20.37 3.86
N ASN A 385 -31.84 21.05 3.67
CA ASN A 385 -31.98 22.10 2.66
C ASN A 385 -31.05 23.29 2.92
N ALA A 386 -30.94 23.73 4.18
CA ALA A 386 -30.00 24.77 4.57
C ALA A 386 -28.55 24.32 4.31
N ALA A 387 -28.22 23.09 4.69
CA ALA A 387 -26.90 22.51 4.44
C ALA A 387 -26.55 22.36 2.95
N PHE A 388 -27.48 21.91 2.11
CA PHE A 388 -27.28 21.84 0.67
C PHE A 388 -27.06 23.22 0.03
N THR A 389 -27.72 24.25 0.57
CA THR A 389 -27.49 25.64 0.14
C THR A 389 -26.05 26.05 0.42
N VAL A 390 -25.57 25.82 1.65
CA VAL A 390 -24.18 26.11 2.05
C VAL A 390 -23.17 25.32 1.20
N ALA A 391 -23.40 24.02 0.99
CA ALA A 391 -22.51 23.18 0.21
C ALA A 391 -22.42 23.65 -1.25
N ARG A 392 -23.56 23.97 -1.88
CA ARG A 392 -23.62 24.49 -3.25
C ARG A 392 -22.86 25.81 -3.39
N GLU A 393 -23.09 26.75 -2.48
CA GLU A 393 -22.40 28.05 -2.48
C GLU A 393 -20.88 27.87 -2.27
N THR A 394 -20.49 26.97 -1.38
CA THR A 394 -19.08 26.64 -1.14
C THR A 394 -18.42 26.05 -2.38
N PHE A 395 -19.07 25.12 -3.07
CA PHE A 395 -18.56 24.53 -4.30
C PHE A 395 -18.42 25.56 -5.42
N ALA A 396 -19.43 26.41 -5.60
CA ALA A 396 -19.39 27.48 -6.60
C ALA A 396 -18.25 28.47 -6.33
N GLY A 397 -18.00 28.83 -5.07
CA GLY A 397 -16.87 29.68 -4.70
C GLY A 397 -15.50 29.06 -5.00
N LEU A 398 -15.36 27.74 -4.77
CA LEU A 398 -14.13 27.01 -5.12
C LEU A 398 -13.92 26.94 -6.64
N ASP A 399 -14.99 26.73 -7.41
CA ASP A 399 -14.91 26.71 -8.89
C ASP A 399 -14.50 28.08 -9.44
N ALA A 400 -15.06 29.17 -8.89
CA ALA A 400 -14.71 30.53 -9.28
C ALA A 400 -13.23 30.84 -9.00
N ALA A 401 -12.73 30.48 -7.82
CA ALA A 401 -11.32 30.68 -7.44
C ALA A 401 -10.34 29.87 -8.32
N ALA A 402 -10.76 28.71 -8.83
CA ALA A 402 -9.95 27.90 -9.75
C ALA A 402 -9.90 28.46 -11.19
N THR A 403 -10.77 29.41 -11.53
CA THR A 403 -10.92 29.96 -12.90
C THR A 403 -10.30 31.35 -13.06
N GLU A 404 -9.86 32.01 -11.99
CA GLU A 404 -9.14 33.29 -12.09
C GLU A 404 -7.69 33.07 -12.55
N PRO A 405 -7.24 33.69 -13.66
CA PRO A 405 -5.85 33.60 -14.09
C PRO A 405 -4.97 34.42 -13.16
N ASP A 406 -3.83 33.83 -12.76
CA ASP A 406 -2.76 34.47 -12.01
C ASP A 406 -2.27 35.72 -12.77
N THR A 407 -2.62 36.91 -12.26
CA THR A 407 -2.34 38.19 -12.91
C THR A 407 -1.02 38.82 -12.45
N ASP A 408 -0.16 38.10 -11.71
CA ASP A 408 1.05 38.69 -11.12
C ASP A 408 2.36 38.40 -11.87
N ALA A 409 2.29 37.90 -13.11
CA ALA A 409 3.47 37.77 -13.99
C ALA A 409 3.61 38.98 -14.95
N THR A 410 3.81 40.19 -14.41
CA THR A 410 4.28 41.31 -15.23
C THR A 410 5.80 41.22 -15.43
N THR A 411 6.21 40.64 -16.56
CA THR A 411 7.57 40.82 -17.09
C THR A 411 7.64 42.18 -17.80
N PRO A 412 8.66 43.03 -17.55
CA PRO A 412 8.83 44.26 -18.32
C PRO A 412 9.34 43.92 -19.72
N ASP A 413 8.52 44.23 -20.73
CA ASP A 413 8.91 44.19 -22.14
C ASP A 413 9.83 45.38 -22.45
N ASP A 414 11.13 45.10 -22.59
CA ASP A 414 12.14 46.05 -23.04
C ASP A 414 12.64 45.61 -24.42
N THR A 415 11.97 46.04 -25.50
CA THR A 415 12.61 46.27 -26.80
C THR A 415 11.77 47.21 -27.69
N ALA A 416 11.90 48.50 -27.47
CA ALA A 416 11.54 49.52 -28.47
C ALA A 416 12.80 50.02 -29.19
N ILE A 417 13.14 49.40 -30.33
CA ILE A 417 14.05 50.01 -31.32
C ILE A 417 13.20 50.67 -32.41
N ARG A 418 13.34 52.00 -32.52
CA ARG A 418 12.79 52.85 -33.58
C ARG A 418 13.76 52.97 -34.78
N PRO A 419 13.26 53.40 -35.95
CA PRO A 419 13.76 52.99 -37.27
C PRO A 419 14.75 53.98 -37.90
N SER A 420 15.38 53.53 -38.99
CA SER A 420 15.92 54.37 -40.08
C SER A 420 15.24 54.00 -41.40
#